data_AF-A0A520KEQ5-F1
#
_entry.id   AF-A0A520KEQ5-F1
#
_cell.length_a   1.000
_cell.length_b   1.000
_cell.length_c   1.000
_cell.angle_alpha   90.00
_cell.angle_beta   90.00
_cell.angle_gamma   90.00
#
_symmetry.space_group_name_H-M   'P 1'
#
loop_
_entity.id
_entity.type
_entity.pdbx_description
1 polymer ?
#
loop_
_entity_poly.entity_id
_entity_poly.type
_entity_poly.pdbx_seq_one_letter_code
_entity_poly.pdbx_strand_id
1 'polypeptide(L)'
;MRIENIVSLILRINVIVSIIIMIIGYLTGSNLLWIGTLLLIITPLLRTFSALIIFLYEKEILFFFSALYVLIIFIISALMI
;
A
#
# COMPACT_ATOMS: atom_id res chain seq x y z
N MET A 1 12.91 4.64 -16.73
CA MET A 1 12.47 5.73 -15.81
C MET A 1 10.98 6.12 -16.00
N ARG A 2 10.02 5.17 -16.04
CA ARG A 2 8.61 5.54 -16.28
C ARG A 2 7.60 4.88 -15.33
N ILE A 3 7.63 3.56 -15.15
CA ILE A 3 6.55 2.87 -14.42
C ILE A 3 6.68 3.02 -12.90
N GLU A 4 7.87 2.84 -12.35
CA GLU A 4 8.11 2.91 -10.91
C GLU A 4 7.79 4.30 -10.32
N ASN A 5 8.14 5.38 -11.04
CA ASN A 5 7.79 6.74 -10.62
C ASN A 5 6.28 6.98 -10.63
N ILE A 6 5.55 6.43 -11.61
CA ILE A 6 4.10 6.53 -11.68
C ILE A 6 3.45 5.76 -10.54
N VAL A 7 3.89 4.52 -10.29
CA VAL A 7 3.42 3.69 -9.16
C VAL A 7 3.69 4.38 -7.83
N SER A 8 4.90 4.90 -7.64
CA SER A 8 5.29 5.65 -6.44
C SER A 8 4.43 6.91 -6.24
N LEU A 9 4.13 7.63 -7.32
CA LEU A 9 3.28 8.82 -7.27
C LEU A 9 1.81 8.46 -6.93
N ILE A 10 1.25 7.43 -7.55
CA ILE A 10 -0.11 6.95 -7.25
C ILE A 10 -0.23 6.54 -5.78
N LEU A 11 0.76 5.79 -5.27
CA LEU A 11 0.77 5.37 -3.86
C LEU A 11 0.88 6.57 -2.90
N ARG A 12 1.70 7.58 -3.23
CA ARG A 12 1.79 8.81 -2.42
C ARG A 12 0.48 9.59 -2.42
N ILE A 13 -0.18 9.72 -3.57
CA ILE A 13 -1.49 10.38 -3.67
C ILE A 13 -2.51 9.61 -2.83
N ASN A 14 -2.51 8.27 -2.87
CA ASN A 14 -3.41 7.45 -2.09
C ASN A 14 -3.25 7.68 -0.58
N VAL A 15 -2.01 7.77 -0.08
CA VAL A 15 -1.74 8.14 1.33
C VAL A 15 -2.33 9.51 1.67
N ILE A 16 -2.10 10.53 0.84
CA ILE A 16 -2.62 11.88 1.07
C ILE A 16 -4.15 11.88 1.09
N VAL A 17 -4.79 11.21 0.12
CA VAL A 17 -6.24 11.09 0.05
C VAL A 17 -6.80 10.37 1.28
N SER A 18 -6.15 9.30 1.72
CA SER A 18 -6.55 8.55 2.92
C SER A 18 -6.52 9.41 4.17
N ILE A 19 -5.48 10.23 4.34
CA ILE A 19 -5.38 11.20 5.45
C ILE A 19 -6.52 12.23 5.39
N ILE A 20 -6.81 12.78 4.21
CA ILE A 20 -7.91 13.73 4.03
C ILE A 20 -9.26 13.09 4.41
N ILE A 21 -9.52 11.86 3.94
CA ILE A 21 -10.74 11.11 4.29
C ILE A 21 -10.82 10.87 5.80
N MET A 22 -9.72 10.54 6.46
CA MET A 22 -9.69 10.39 7.92
C MET A 22 -10.01 11.69 8.65
N ILE A 23 -9.45 12.82 8.22
CA ILE A 23 -9.73 14.14 8.82
C ILE A 23 -11.22 14.46 8.67
N ILE A 24 -11.79 14.26 7.48
CA ILE A 24 -13.23 14.47 7.25
C ILE A 24 -14.07 13.53 8.10
N GLY A 25 -13.69 12.25 8.19
CA GLY A 25 -14.37 11.24 9.00
C GLY A 25 -14.36 11.57 10.50
N TYR A 26 -13.23 12.08 11.00
CA TYR A 26 -13.10 12.56 12.37
C TYR A 26 -14.01 13.76 12.65
N LEU A 27 -14.03 14.74 11.75
CA LEU A 27 -14.85 15.95 11.91
C LEU A 27 -16.36 15.68 11.79
N THR A 28 -16.75 14.67 11.00
CA THR A 28 -18.15 14.32 10.75
C THR A 28 -18.68 13.20 11.64
N GLY A 29 -17.84 12.58 12.48
CA GLY A 29 -18.22 11.45 13.33
C GLY A 29 -18.72 10.24 12.54
N SER A 30 -18.32 10.11 11.28
CA SER A 30 -18.87 9.13 10.33
C SER A 30 -17.95 7.92 10.16
N ASN A 31 -18.49 6.85 9.57
CA ASN A 31 -17.72 5.63 9.22
C ASN A 31 -16.58 5.89 8.22
N LEU A 32 -16.43 7.11 7.68
CA LEU A 32 -15.31 7.50 6.81
C LEU A 32 -13.96 7.37 7.51
N LEU A 33 -13.92 7.45 8.85
CA LEU A 33 -12.69 7.26 9.61
C LEU A 33 -12.13 5.84 9.41
N TRP A 34 -13.00 4.82 9.47
CA TRP A 34 -12.66 3.42 9.20
C TRP A 34 -12.22 3.17 7.76
N ILE A 35 -12.85 3.84 6.79
CA ILE A 35 -12.47 3.74 5.38
C ILE A 35 -11.07 4.31 5.17
N GLY A 36 -10.77 5.46 5.78
CA GLY A 36 -9.44 6.07 5.71
C GLY A 36 -8.34 5.20 6.33
N THR A 37 -8.59 4.57 7.49
CA THR A 37 -7.63 3.62 8.08
C THR A 37 -7.44 2.37 7.22
N LEU A 38 -8.51 1.81 6.66
CA LEU A 38 -8.40 0.67 5.74
C LEU A 38 -7.55 1.00 4.51
N LEU A 39 -7.74 2.18 3.92
CA LEU A 39 -6.94 2.62 2.78
C LEU A 39 -5.45 2.78 3.15
N LEU A 40 -5.14 3.31 4.34
CA LEU A 40 -3.77 3.39 4.84
C LEU A 40 -3.13 2.01 5.04
N ILE A 41 -3.89 1.01 5.50
CA ILE A 41 -3.40 -0.36 5.68
C ILE A 41 -3.18 -1.05 4.32
N ILE A 42 -4.05 -0.80 3.35
CA ILE A 42 -3.96 -1.38 1.99
C ILE A 42 -2.80 -0.76 1.18
N THR A 43 -2.44 0.49 1.45
CA THR A 43 -1.36 1.17 0.72
C THR A 43 -0.01 0.42 0.76
N PRO A 44 0.55 0.01 1.92
CA PRO A 44 1.78 -0.76 1.96
C PRO A 44 1.64 -2.12 1.26
N LEU A 45 0.49 -2.80 1.34
CA LEU A 45 0.21 -4.02 0.59
C LEU A 45 0.34 -3.80 -0.93
N LEU A 46 -0.31 -2.77 -1.46
CA LEU A 46 -0.21 -2.38 -2.88
C LEU A 46 1.22 -2.00 -3.27
N ARG A 47 1.97 -1.36 -2.36
CA ARG A 47 3.38 -1.02 -2.58
C ARG A 47 4.26 -2.25 -2.70
N THR A 48 4.12 -3.22 -1.79
CA THR A 48 4.89 -4.46 -1.84
C THR A 48 4.51 -5.32 -3.05
N PHE A 49 3.22 -5.36 -3.41
CA PHE A 49 2.76 -6.10 -4.58
C PHE A 49 3.29 -5.48 -5.88
N SER A 50 3.25 -4.16 -6.02
CA SER A 50 3.80 -3.47 -7.19
C SER A 50 5.32 -3.62 -7.28
N ALA A 51 6.05 -3.54 -6.17
CA ALA A 51 7.49 -3.82 -6.15
C ALA A 51 7.81 -5.25 -6.61
N LEU A 52 7.01 -6.24 -6.19
CA LEU A 52 7.16 -7.63 -6.60
C LEU A 52 7.01 -7.81 -8.12
N ILE A 53 6.02 -7.16 -8.73
CA ILE A 53 5.84 -7.16 -10.19
C ILE A 53 7.04 -6.50 -10.90
N ILE A 54 7.52 -5.37 -10.38
CA ILE A 54 8.65 -4.64 -10.95
C ILE A 54 9.93 -5.48 -10.90
N PHE A 55 10.25 -6.09 -9.75
CA PHE A 55 11.42 -6.95 -9.62
C PHE A 55 11.35 -8.19 -10.50
N LEU A 56 10.16 -8.78 -10.68
CA LEU A 56 9.97 -9.88 -11.61
C LEU A 56 10.24 -9.44 -13.06
N TYR A 57 9.75 -8.25 -13.44
CA TYR A 57 9.94 -7.68 -14.78
C TYR A 57 11.42 -7.36 -15.07
N GLU A 58 12.12 -6.76 -14.11
CA GLU A 58 13.55 -6.43 -14.20
C GLU A 58 14.47 -7.67 -13.99
N LYS A 59 13.89 -8.86 -13.75
CA LYS A 59 14.60 -10.14 -13.49
C LYS A 59 15.50 -10.10 -12.25
N GLU A 60 15.17 -9.25 -11.29
CA GLU A 60 15.87 -9.09 -10.02
C GLU A 60 15.37 -10.11 -8.98
N ILE A 61 15.76 -11.38 -9.15
CA ILE A 61 15.20 -12.53 -8.41
C ILE A 61 15.37 -12.41 -6.88
N LEU A 62 16.51 -11.90 -6.40
CA LEU A 62 16.75 -11.72 -4.96
C LEU A 62 15.79 -10.70 -4.34
N PHE A 63 15.55 -9.59 -5.03
CA PHE A 63 14.61 -8.56 -4.58
C PHE A 63 13.16 -9.02 -4.72
N PHE A 64 12.83 -9.83 -5.72
CA PHE A 64 11.54 -10.48 -5.85
C PHE A 64 11.20 -11.35 -4.61
N PHE A 65 12.11 -12.24 -4.20
CA PHE A 65 11.88 -13.09 -3.02
C PHE A 65 11.78 -12.28 -1.73
N SER A 66 12.54 -11.18 -1.64
CA SER A 66 12.45 -10.25 -0.50
C SER A 66 11.09 -9.56 -0.45
N ALA A 67 10.59 -9.06 -1.58
CA ALA A 67 9.26 -8.44 -1.68
C ALA A 67 8.13 -9.44 -1.40
N LEU A 68 8.26 -10.68 -1.88
CA LEU A 68 7.33 -11.78 -1.61
C LEU A 68 7.27 -12.09 -0.11
N TYR A 69 8.42 -12.20 0.54
CA TYR A 69 8.50 -12.45 1.98
C TYR A 69 7.80 -11.36 2.80
N VAL A 70 8.06 -10.08 2.48
CA VAL A 70 7.41 -8.95 3.15
C VAL A 70 5.91 -8.94 2.90
N LEU A 71 5.46 -9.24 1.67
CA LEU A 71 4.03 -9.34 1.34
C LEU A 71 3.33 -10.43 2.17
N ILE A 72 3.97 -11.60 2.31
CA ILE A 72 3.43 -12.71 3.11
C ILE A 72 3.33 -12.31 4.60
N ILE A 73 4.36 -11.67 5.17
CA ILE A 73 4.30 -11.17 6.55
C ILE A 73 3.13 -10.19 6.72
N PHE A 74 2.94 -9.28 5.77
CA PHE A 74 1.84 -8.32 5.82
C PHE A 74 0.48 -9.02 5.81
N ILE A 75 0.28 -10.01 4.95
CA ILE A 75 -0.96 -10.78 4.89
C ILE A 75 -1.20 -11.53 6.20
N ILE A 76 -0.18 -12.22 6.74
CA ILE A 76 -0.30 -12.94 8.02
C ILE A 76 -0.63 -11.96 9.15
N SER A 77 0.08 -10.84 9.23
CA SER A 77 -0.15 -9.81 10.26
C SER A 77 -1.56 -9.23 10.17
N ALA A 78 -2.07 -9.01 8.96
CA ALA A 78 -3.43 -8.53 8.74
C ALA A 78 -4.51 -9.56 9.10
N LEU A 79 -4.22 -10.87 8.97
CA LEU A 79 -5.14 -11.96 9.35
C LEU A 79 -5.14 -12.25 10.86
N MET A 80 -4.10 -11.86 11.58
CA MET A 80 -3.98 -12.06 13.03
C MET A 80 -4.54 -10.89 13.86
N ILE A 81 -4.94 -9.79 13.21
CA ILE A 81 -5.67 -8.65 13.79
C ILE A 81 -7.17 -8.94 13.73
#